data_AF-A0A2H6A2U2-F1
#
_entry.id   AF-A0A2H6A2U2-F1
#
_cell.length_a   1.000
_cell.length_b   1.000
_cell.length_c   1.000
_cell.angle_alpha   90.00
_cell.angle_beta   90.00
_cell.angle_gamma   90.00
#
_symmetry.space_group_name_H-M   'P 1'
#
loop_
_entity.id
_entity.type
_entity.pdbx_description
1 polymer ?
#
loop_
_entity_poly.entity_id
_entity_poly.type
_entity_poly.pdbx_seq_one_letter_code
_entity_poly.pdbx_strand_id
1 'polypeptide(L)'
;MMNRKGFTLIELLIVVVIIGILAAIAIPKFANTKEKAYVAAMKSDLRNLVSAQESFFADSMVYATASCTSPTACSPLNFTPSAGVTVNITANSGLGWSATATHTGTNTTCSIYVGTPSGGAGTGAEGEPVCQ
;
A
#
# COMPACT_ATOMS: atom_id res chain seq x y z
N MET A 1 32.92 12.17 49.84
CA MET A 1 31.52 12.50 50.22
C MET A 1 30.74 12.68 48.93
N MET A 2 29.99 11.66 48.48
CA MET A 2 29.22 11.77 47.23
C MET A 2 27.97 12.62 47.49
N ASN A 3 27.95 13.84 46.96
CA ASN A 3 26.79 14.71 46.99
C ASN A 3 25.72 14.14 46.03
N ARG A 4 24.76 13.39 46.58
CA ARG A 4 23.62 12.87 45.79
C ARG A 4 22.66 14.03 45.53
N LYS A 5 22.80 14.69 44.37
CA LYS A 5 21.78 15.60 43.85
C LYS A 5 20.55 14.78 43.46
N GLY A 6 19.47 14.90 44.22
CA GLY A 6 18.16 14.37 43.83
C GLY A 6 17.54 15.26 42.75
N PHE A 7 16.85 14.64 41.78
CA PHE A 7 15.97 15.36 40.85
C PHE A 7 14.81 15.97 41.62
N THR A 8 14.44 17.22 41.32
CA THR A 8 13.24 17.82 41.90
C THR A 8 12.00 17.28 41.20
N LEU A 9 10.88 17.19 41.94
CA LEU A 9 9.59 16.80 41.37
C LEU A 9 9.14 17.77 40.26
N ILE A 10 9.49 19.06 40.38
CA ILE A 10 9.11 20.06 39.38
C ILE A 10 9.90 19.90 38.07
N GLU A 11 11.16 19.46 38.13
CA GLU A 11 11.96 19.12 36.94
C GLU A 11 11.39 17.92 36.20
N LEU A 12 10.90 16.90 36.91
CA LEU A 12 10.25 15.77 36.24
C LEU A 12 8.87 16.15 35.68
N LEU A 13 8.14 17.04 36.37
CA LEU A 13 6.83 17.49 35.93
C LEU A 13 6.92 18.28 34.61
N ILE A 14 7.86 19.22 34.49
CA ILE A 14 8.02 19.99 33.25
C ILE A 14 8.43 19.08 32.08
N VAL A 15 9.25 18.06 32.32
CA VAL A 15 9.69 17.11 31.29
C VAL A 15 8.52 16.30 30.75
N VAL A 16 7.65 15.75 31.61
CA VAL A 16 6.49 14.97 31.14
C VAL A 16 5.48 15.86 30.41
N VAL A 17 5.33 17.12 30.80
CA VAL A 17 4.48 18.09 30.09
C VAL A 17 5.03 18.34 28.68
N ILE A 18 6.34 18.58 28.54
CA ILE A 18 6.96 18.82 27.23
C ILE A 18 6.84 17.58 26.33
N ILE A 19 7.13 16.38 26.85
CA ILE A 19 6.97 15.12 26.10
C ILE A 19 5.51 14.90 25.70
N GLY A 20 4.55 15.22 26.59
CA GLY A 20 3.12 15.14 26.30
C GLY A 20 2.70 16.03 25.12
N ILE A 21 3.18 17.28 25.08
CA ILE A 21 2.89 18.21 23.97
C ILE A 21 3.50 17.70 22.65
N LEU A 22 4.76 17.26 22.68
CA LEU A 22 5.44 16.73 21.49
C LEU A 22 4.75 15.46 20.97
N ALA A 23 4.35 14.54 21.86
CA ALA A 23 3.66 13.32 21.50
C ALA A 23 2.28 13.60 20.88
N ALA A 24 1.52 14.55 21.42
CA ALA A 24 0.21 14.93 20.90
C ALA A 24 0.25 15.40 19.43
N ILE A 25 1.33 16.08 19.01
CA ILE A 25 1.51 16.52 17.62
C ILE A 25 2.12 15.41 16.76
N ALA A 26 3.10 14.67 17.29
CA ALA A 26 3.86 13.69 16.53
C ALA A 26 3.03 12.44 16.17
N ILE A 27 2.20 11.93 17.08
CA ILE A 27 1.42 10.70 16.89
C ILE A 27 0.47 10.79 15.68
N PRO A 28 -0.43 11.80 15.57
CA PRO A 28 -1.33 11.88 14.41
C PRO A 28 -0.57 12.12 13.10
N LYS A 29 0.52 12.90 13.14
CA LYS A 29 1.35 13.15 11.95
C LYS A 29 2.02 11.86 11.45
N PHE A 30 2.51 11.04 12.37
CA PHE A 30 3.14 9.77 12.03
C PHE A 30 2.14 8.77 11.46
N ALA A 31 0.92 8.68 12.03
CA ALA A 31 -0.16 7.85 11.48
C ALA A 31 -0.49 8.22 10.02
N ASN A 32 -0.71 9.51 9.74
CA ASN A 32 -0.96 10.00 8.38
C ASN A 32 0.20 9.72 7.41
N THR A 33 1.44 9.80 7.90
CA THR A 33 2.63 9.53 7.08
C THR A 33 2.73 8.03 6.74
N LYS A 34 2.42 7.15 7.69
CA LYS A 34 2.34 5.71 7.46
C LYS A 34 1.27 5.35 6.44
N GLU A 35 0.08 5.91 6.58
CA GLU A 35 -1.01 5.69 5.62
C GLU A 35 -0.61 6.10 4.20
N LYS A 36 0.00 7.28 4.03
CA LYS A 36 0.54 7.73 2.74
C LYS A 36 1.60 6.78 2.18
N ALA A 37 2.46 6.22 3.04
CA ALA A 37 3.47 5.24 2.63
C ALA A 37 2.83 3.93 2.15
N TYR A 38 1.79 3.45 2.83
CA TYR A 38 1.03 2.27 2.40
C TYR A 38 0.32 2.49 1.06
N VAL A 39 -0.32 3.66 0.86
CA VAL A 39 -0.93 4.02 -0.42
C VAL A 39 0.12 4.11 -1.53
N ALA A 40 1.29 4.69 -1.26
CA ALA A 40 2.38 4.75 -2.23
C ALA A 40 2.90 3.36 -2.61
N ALA A 41 3.03 2.45 -1.64
CA ALA A 41 3.40 1.05 -1.89
C ALA A 41 2.35 0.34 -2.77
N MET A 42 1.07 0.46 -2.44
CA MET A 42 -0.02 -0.09 -3.27
C MET A 42 0.01 0.44 -4.70
N LYS A 43 0.21 1.74 -4.89
CA LYS A 43 0.33 2.34 -6.24
C LYS A 43 1.54 1.81 -7.00
N SER A 44 2.68 1.67 -6.33
CA SER A 44 3.90 1.12 -6.93
C SER A 44 3.69 -0.34 -7.35
N ASP A 45 3.09 -1.14 -6.48
CA ASP A 45 2.75 -2.55 -6.75
C ASP A 45 1.83 -2.68 -7.95
N LEU A 46 0.79 -1.84 -8.06
CA LEU A 46 -0.11 -1.83 -9.22
C LEU A 46 0.61 -1.46 -10.52
N ARG A 47 1.56 -0.51 -10.50
CA ARG A 47 2.38 -0.17 -11.68
C ARG A 47 3.32 -1.30 -12.09
N ASN A 48 3.95 -1.95 -11.12
CA ASN A 48 4.78 -3.14 -11.36
C ASN A 48 3.94 -4.29 -11.92
N LEU A 49 2.72 -4.45 -11.41
CA LEU A 49 1.77 -5.43 -11.91
C LEU A 49 1.42 -5.20 -13.38
N VAL A 50 1.23 -3.94 -13.82
CA VAL A 50 1.02 -3.63 -15.24
C VAL A 50 2.18 -4.18 -16.07
N SER A 51 3.42 -3.89 -15.67
CA SER A 51 4.60 -4.40 -16.37
C SER A 51 4.65 -5.93 -16.43
N ALA A 52 4.27 -6.61 -15.34
CA ALA A 52 4.20 -8.07 -15.30
C ALA A 52 3.09 -8.62 -16.22
N GLN A 53 1.94 -7.97 -16.27
CA GLN A 53 0.83 -8.35 -17.16
C GLN A 53 1.16 -8.14 -18.63
N GLU A 54 1.78 -7.01 -18.99
CA GLU A 54 2.23 -6.77 -20.37
C GLU A 54 3.27 -7.81 -20.81
N SER A 55 4.20 -8.17 -19.91
CA SER A 55 5.19 -9.22 -20.18
C SER A 55 4.52 -10.58 -20.42
N PHE A 56 3.54 -10.95 -19.58
CA PHE A 56 2.80 -12.20 -19.75
C PHE A 56 1.92 -12.21 -21.00
N PHE A 57 1.31 -11.07 -21.33
CA PHE A 57 0.52 -10.90 -22.55
C PHE A 57 1.39 -11.04 -23.81
N ALA A 58 2.61 -10.53 -23.80
CA ALA A 58 3.55 -10.69 -24.92
C ALA A 58 3.85 -12.17 -25.24
N ASP A 59 3.90 -13.02 -24.21
CA ASP A 59 4.18 -14.45 -24.37
C ASP A 59 2.91 -15.28 -24.64
N SER A 60 1.80 -14.94 -24.00
CA SER A 60 0.59 -15.80 -23.96
C SER A 60 -0.59 -15.26 -24.78
N MET A 61 -0.50 -14.04 -25.31
CA MET A 61 -1.57 -13.29 -25.99
C MET A 61 -2.88 -13.19 -25.16
N VAL A 62 -2.77 -13.32 -23.84
CA VAL A 62 -3.88 -13.27 -22.89
C VAL A 62 -3.35 -12.70 -21.58
N TYR A 63 -4.13 -11.85 -20.93
CA TYR A 63 -3.80 -11.40 -19.57
C TYR A 63 -4.10 -12.49 -18.54
N ALA A 64 -3.27 -12.56 -17.50
CA ALA A 64 -3.44 -13.53 -16.44
C ALA A 64 -4.54 -13.10 -15.45
N THR A 65 -5.29 -14.08 -14.95
CA THR A 65 -6.10 -13.93 -13.74
C THR A 65 -5.33 -14.50 -12.55
N ALA A 66 -5.21 -13.75 -11.47
CA ALA A 66 -4.59 -14.23 -10.24
C ALA A 66 -5.04 -13.40 -9.03
N SER A 67 -5.06 -14.03 -7.87
CA SER A 67 -5.21 -13.34 -6.59
C SER A 67 -3.95 -13.60 -5.78
N CYS A 68 -3.36 -12.55 -5.22
CA CYS A 68 -2.03 -12.62 -4.64
C CYS A 68 -1.97 -11.90 -3.31
N THR A 69 -1.31 -12.52 -2.35
CA THR A 69 -1.11 -11.98 -1.01
C THR A 69 0.37 -12.08 -0.68
N SER A 70 0.99 -10.99 -0.24
CA SER A 70 2.36 -11.05 0.26
C SER A 70 2.46 -12.10 1.39
N PRO A 71 3.50 -12.97 1.43
CA PRO A 71 4.70 -12.97 0.58
C PRO A 71 4.60 -13.90 -0.66
N THR A 72 3.43 -14.48 -0.93
CA THR A 72 3.24 -15.44 -2.02
C THR A 72 3.22 -14.71 -3.36
N ALA A 73 4.04 -15.16 -4.30
CA ALA A 73 4.05 -14.63 -5.66
C ALA A 73 2.75 -14.98 -6.40
N CYS A 74 2.29 -14.05 -7.25
CA CYS A 74 1.28 -14.30 -8.27
C CYS A 74 1.81 -15.30 -9.29
N SER A 75 1.20 -16.47 -9.38
CA SER A 75 1.37 -17.34 -10.54
C SER A 75 0.23 -17.06 -11.53
N PRO A 76 0.51 -16.87 -12.84
CA PRO A 76 1.80 -17.06 -13.54
C PRO A 76 2.71 -15.82 -13.64
N LEU A 77 2.32 -14.67 -13.05
CA LEU A 77 2.97 -13.37 -13.28
C LEU A 77 4.35 -13.18 -12.62
N ASN A 78 4.82 -14.11 -11.79
CA ASN A 78 6.04 -14.01 -10.97
C ASN A 78 6.16 -12.67 -10.21
N PHE A 79 5.02 -12.06 -9.88
CA PHE A 79 4.92 -10.78 -9.20
C PHE A 79 4.61 -11.01 -7.72
N THR A 80 5.41 -10.44 -6.83
CA THR A 80 5.15 -10.48 -5.39
C THR A 80 4.81 -9.07 -4.91
N PRO A 81 3.61 -8.84 -4.34
CA PRO A 81 3.24 -7.54 -3.81
C PRO A 81 4.07 -7.20 -2.55
N SER A 82 4.12 -5.92 -2.22
CA SER A 82 4.80 -5.42 -1.01
C SER A 82 4.18 -5.98 0.27
N ALA A 83 4.95 -5.99 1.36
CA ALA A 83 4.51 -6.54 2.63
C ALA A 83 3.18 -5.93 3.11
N GLY A 84 2.20 -6.78 3.43
CA GLY A 84 0.87 -6.37 3.89
C GLY A 84 -0.08 -5.92 2.77
N VAL A 85 0.37 -5.89 1.51
CA VAL A 85 -0.48 -5.62 0.34
C VAL A 85 -1.07 -6.94 -0.19
N THR A 86 -2.36 -6.90 -0.48
CA THR A 86 -3.11 -7.95 -1.18
C THR A 86 -3.60 -7.40 -2.50
N VAL A 87 -3.34 -8.11 -3.59
CA VAL A 87 -3.71 -7.70 -4.94
C VAL A 87 -4.63 -8.74 -5.54
N ASN A 88 -5.81 -8.32 -5.98
CA ASN A 88 -6.78 -9.17 -6.65
C ASN A 88 -6.92 -8.76 -8.11
N ILE A 89 -6.66 -9.66 -9.04
CA ILE A 89 -6.67 -9.40 -10.48
C ILE A 89 -7.87 -10.10 -11.11
N THR A 90 -8.64 -9.34 -11.89
CA THR A 90 -9.77 -9.82 -12.67
C THR A 90 -9.51 -9.50 -14.14
N ALA A 91 -9.49 -10.51 -15.01
CA ALA A 91 -9.32 -10.32 -16.46
C ALA A 91 -10.56 -10.79 -17.22
N ASN A 92 -10.88 -10.12 -18.34
CA ASN A 92 -11.94 -10.53 -19.25
C ASN A 92 -11.39 -10.81 -20.64
N SER A 93 -11.73 -12.00 -21.16
CA SER A 93 -11.61 -12.37 -22.58
C SER A 93 -10.24 -12.09 -23.24
N GLY A 94 -9.17 -12.00 -22.46
CA GLY A 94 -7.78 -11.81 -22.91
C GLY A 94 -7.38 -10.39 -23.32
N LEU A 95 -8.31 -9.46 -23.50
CA LEU A 95 -8.03 -8.12 -24.04
C LEU A 95 -8.09 -7.00 -22.99
N GLY A 96 -8.43 -7.32 -21.74
CA GLY A 96 -8.41 -6.33 -20.66
C GLY A 96 -8.45 -6.97 -19.28
N TRP A 97 -7.96 -6.24 -18.30
CA TRP A 97 -7.91 -6.65 -16.91
C TRP A 97 -8.01 -5.44 -15.98
N SER A 98 -8.46 -5.71 -14.77
CA SER A 98 -8.42 -4.78 -13.65
C SER A 98 -7.77 -5.47 -12.46
N ALA A 99 -7.15 -4.68 -11.58
CA ALA A 99 -6.71 -5.17 -10.29
C ALA A 99 -7.03 -4.19 -9.18
N THR A 100 -7.22 -4.77 -8.00
CA THR A 100 -7.49 -4.05 -6.77
C THR A 100 -6.42 -4.40 -5.74
N ALA A 101 -5.73 -3.40 -5.21
CA ALA A 101 -4.76 -3.52 -4.14
C ALA A 101 -5.35 -2.99 -2.83
N THR A 102 -5.22 -3.77 -1.76
CA THR A 102 -5.59 -3.40 -0.39
C THR A 102 -4.42 -3.63 0.55
N HIS A 103 -4.33 -2.87 1.63
CA HIS A 103 -3.29 -3.01 2.64
C HIS A 103 -3.90 -3.17 4.03
N THR A 104 -3.39 -4.08 4.86
CA THR A 104 -3.96 -4.39 6.19
C THR A 104 -3.94 -3.21 7.18
N GLY A 105 -3.05 -2.25 6.95
CA GLY A 105 -2.88 -1.04 7.76
C GLY A 105 -3.69 0.18 7.33
N THR A 106 -4.51 0.09 6.27
CA THR A 106 -5.33 1.21 5.76
C THR A 106 -6.68 0.71 5.27
N ASN A 107 -7.72 1.54 5.34
CA ASN A 107 -9.02 1.19 4.71
C ASN A 107 -9.12 1.67 3.25
N THR A 108 -8.10 2.39 2.77
CA THR A 108 -7.98 2.83 1.38
C THR A 108 -7.71 1.65 0.46
N THR A 109 -8.42 1.61 -0.66
CA THR A 109 -8.28 0.61 -1.71
C THR A 109 -7.80 1.28 -2.98
N CYS A 110 -6.78 0.72 -3.63
CA CYS A 110 -6.28 1.19 -4.92
C CYS A 110 -6.76 0.27 -6.04
N SER A 111 -7.15 0.84 -7.17
CA SER A 111 -7.54 0.09 -8.36
C SER A 111 -6.82 0.59 -9.61
N ILE A 112 -6.57 -0.30 -10.55
CA ILE A 112 -6.00 0.00 -11.87
C ILE A 112 -6.69 -0.88 -12.90
N TYR A 113 -6.77 -0.41 -14.15
CA TYR A 113 -7.24 -1.22 -15.26
C TYR A 113 -6.48 -0.92 -16.55
N VAL A 114 -6.47 -1.92 -17.44
CA VAL A 114 -5.95 -1.85 -18.80
C VAL A 114 -6.95 -2.54 -19.73
N GLY A 115 -7.20 -1.93 -20.89
CA GLY A 115 -8.18 -2.41 -21.87
C GLY A 115 -9.62 -2.37 -21.35
N THR A 116 -10.39 -3.40 -21.68
CA THR A 116 -11.81 -3.53 -21.30
C THR A 116 -12.01 -4.56 -20.18
N PRO A 117 -11.87 -4.17 -18.89
CA PRO A 117 -12.03 -5.11 -17.77
C PRO A 117 -13.49 -5.59 -17.61
N SER A 118 -13.70 -6.81 -17.13
CA SER A 118 -14.97 -7.24 -16.53
C SER A 118 -14.90 -7.04 -15.03
N GLY A 119 -15.93 -6.44 -14.43
CA GLY A 119 -15.99 -6.25 -12.96
C GLY A 119 -15.66 -4.86 -12.45
N GLY A 120 -15.90 -3.82 -13.27
CA GLY A 120 -15.77 -2.42 -12.89
C GLY A 120 -14.47 -1.82 -13.41
N ALA A 121 -14.58 -0.83 -14.30
CA ALA A 121 -13.47 0.01 -14.67
C ALA A 121 -12.95 0.70 -13.39
N GLY A 122 -11.64 0.63 -13.15
CA GLY A 122 -11.03 1.43 -12.09
C GLY A 122 -11.41 2.90 -12.31
N THR A 123 -11.67 3.61 -11.22
CA THR A 123 -12.10 5.01 -11.27
C THR A 123 -10.93 5.89 -11.73
N GLY A 124 -10.63 6.00 -13.02
CA GLY A 124 -9.46 6.74 -13.48
C GLY A 124 -9.17 6.65 -14.97
N ALA A 125 -8.00 7.18 -15.36
CA ALA A 125 -7.43 6.93 -16.68
C ALA A 125 -6.80 5.53 -16.71
N GLU A 126 -6.81 4.91 -17.89
CA GLU A 126 -6.17 3.61 -18.10
C GLU A 126 -4.70 3.62 -17.69
N GLY A 127 -4.25 2.57 -16.99
CA GLY A 127 -2.87 2.44 -16.53
C GLY A 127 -2.45 3.35 -15.37
N GLU A 128 -3.34 4.21 -14.86
CA GLU A 128 -3.05 5.05 -13.67
C GLU A 128 -3.74 4.48 -12.42
N PRO A 129 -2.98 4.16 -11.34
CA PRO A 129 -3.57 3.62 -10.13
C PRO A 129 -4.30 4.71 -9.33
N VAL A 130 -5.60 4.51 -9.12
CA VAL A 130 -6.45 5.41 -8.33
C VAL A 130 -6.82 4.76 -7.00
N CYS A 131 -6.68 5.52 -5.92
CA CYS A 131 -6.93 5.04 -4.56
C CYS A 131 -8.04 5.83 -3.90
N GLN A 132 -8.99 5.12 -3.26
CA GLN A 132 -10.16 5.66 -2.59
C GLN A 132 -10.35 5.03 -1.22
#